data_AF-A0A3L7AIW7-F1
#
_entry.id   AF-A0A3L7AIW7-F1
#
_cell.length_a   1.000
_cell.length_b   1.000
_cell.length_c   1.000
_cell.angle_alpha   90.00
_cell.angle_beta   90.00
_cell.angle_gamma   90.00
#
_symmetry.space_group_name_H-M   'P 1'
#
loop_
_entity.id
_entity.type
_entity.pdbx_description
1 polymer ?
#
loop_
_entity_poly.entity_id
_entity_poly.type
_entity_poly.pdbx_seq_one_letter_code
_entity_poly.pdbx_strand_id
1 'polypeptide(L)'
;MIDRAAQALLNAKTSAEVLEAKEMAGFVYDAAKRSARLSKAKDAHDSLIAAAHRAQADALDIEAQAKRRLADEYDAAQERGEVGQSGARTDLVPKGNEVVPPASAAGLSRKTIHEARQVRDAEAAEPGIVRRTLDDKLSRGEEPTRAALREVVTAAAVRGMRAEPSTGRKNPLYEPPTPAGSAWAHLYGSCGRMLEWATDEKIRLAIEGLAERTDDQAANLREVREWAARLNQIVEMIDAE
;
A
#
# COMPACT_ATOMS: atom_id res chain seq x y z
N MET A 1 -3.10 32.74 -35.15
CA MET A 1 -3.53 34.15 -35.03
C MET A 1 -2.49 35.11 -35.60
N ILE A 2 -1.19 34.90 -35.39
CA ILE A 2 -0.12 35.69 -36.04
C ILE A 2 -0.28 35.68 -37.56
N ASP A 3 -0.45 34.49 -38.17
CA ASP A 3 -0.63 34.38 -39.61
C ASP A 3 -1.86 35.13 -40.12
N ARG A 4 -2.93 35.16 -39.30
CA ARG A 4 -4.17 35.88 -39.62
C ARG A 4 -3.96 37.40 -39.57
N ALA A 5 -3.17 37.90 -38.63
CA ALA A 5 -2.80 39.31 -38.56
C ALA A 5 -1.89 39.72 -39.73
N ALA A 6 -0.93 38.86 -40.08
CA ALA A 6 -0.07 39.08 -41.25
C ALA A 6 -0.88 39.08 -42.56
N GLN A 7 -1.80 38.13 -42.73
CA GLN A 7 -2.66 38.05 -43.91
C GLN A 7 -3.63 39.24 -44.00
N ALA A 8 -4.19 39.69 -42.86
CA ALA A 8 -5.04 40.88 -42.80
C ALA A 8 -4.28 42.15 -43.22
N LEU A 9 -3.03 42.29 -42.77
CA LEU A 9 -2.17 43.41 -43.18
C LEU A 9 -1.85 43.36 -44.69
N LEU A 10 -1.50 42.18 -45.21
CA LEU A 10 -1.19 41.99 -46.63
C LEU A 10 -2.36 42.31 -47.56
N ASN A 11 -3.60 42.08 -47.09
CA ASN A 11 -4.81 42.28 -47.87
C ASN A 11 -5.50 43.64 -47.62
N ALA A 12 -4.98 44.45 -46.69
CA ALA A 12 -5.58 45.74 -46.33
C ALA A 12 -5.53 46.72 -47.52
N LYS A 13 -6.67 47.31 -47.85
CA LYS A 13 -6.83 48.31 -48.92
C LYS A 13 -7.13 49.70 -48.39
N THR A 14 -7.44 49.80 -47.10
CA THR A 14 -7.80 51.04 -46.42
C THR A 14 -7.00 51.21 -45.13
N SER A 15 -6.84 52.46 -44.69
CA SER A 15 -6.15 52.78 -43.43
C SER A 15 -6.83 52.17 -42.21
N ALA A 16 -8.16 51.97 -42.26
CA ALA A 16 -8.91 51.33 -41.18
C ALA A 16 -8.53 49.85 -41.03
N GLU A 17 -8.42 49.11 -42.14
CA GLU A 17 -8.00 47.70 -42.13
C GLU A 17 -6.54 47.53 -41.69
N VAL A 18 -5.67 48.50 -42.00
CA VAL A 18 -4.29 48.52 -41.49
C VAL A 18 -4.27 48.68 -39.97
N LEU A 19 -5.11 49.58 -39.43
CA LEU A 19 -5.23 49.76 -37.98
C LEU A 19 -5.79 48.50 -37.31
N GLU A 20 -6.78 47.84 -37.90
CA GLU A 20 -7.32 46.57 -37.38
C GLU A 20 -6.25 45.47 -37.35
N ALA A 21 -5.48 45.30 -38.42
CA ALA A 21 -4.39 44.33 -38.47
C ALA A 21 -3.30 44.63 -37.42
N LYS A 22 -2.99 45.91 -37.17
CA LYS A 22 -2.08 46.36 -36.10
C LYS A 22 -2.62 45.99 -34.72
N GLU A 23 -3.88 46.27 -34.42
CA GLU A 23 -4.49 45.94 -33.12
C GLU A 23 -4.51 44.42 -32.89
N MET A 24 -4.83 43.64 -33.93
CA MET A 24 -4.76 42.19 -33.87
C MET A 24 -3.34 41.69 -33.60
N ALA A 25 -2.32 42.25 -34.26
CA ALA A 25 -0.93 41.92 -33.99
C ALA A 25 -0.49 42.30 -32.57
N GLY A 26 -0.91 43.47 -32.09
CA GLY A 26 -0.65 43.95 -30.72
C GLY A 26 -1.24 43.02 -29.66
N PHE A 27 -2.50 42.60 -29.85
CA PHE A 27 -3.14 41.62 -28.97
C PHE A 27 -2.37 40.29 -28.91
N VAL A 28 -1.93 39.77 -30.06
CA VAL A 28 -1.20 38.50 -30.11
C VAL A 28 0.18 38.62 -29.44
N TYR A 29 0.87 39.75 -29.61
CA TYR A 29 2.13 40.02 -28.90
C TYR A 29 1.93 40.04 -27.38
N ASP A 30 0.91 40.74 -26.88
CA ASP A 30 0.63 40.80 -25.45
C ASP A 30 0.22 39.44 -24.88
N ALA A 31 -0.58 38.67 -25.62
CA ALA A 31 -0.93 37.31 -25.26
C ALA A 31 0.32 36.42 -25.18
N ALA A 32 1.19 36.44 -26.19
CA ALA A 32 2.43 35.67 -26.21
C ALA A 32 3.37 36.05 -25.06
N LYS A 33 3.50 37.36 -24.76
CA LYS A 33 4.30 37.85 -23.64
C LYS A 33 3.76 37.38 -22.29
N ARG A 34 2.44 37.37 -22.11
CA ARG A 34 1.80 36.83 -20.89
C ARG A 34 2.01 35.33 -20.76
N SER A 35 1.82 34.58 -21.84
CA SER A 35 2.07 33.13 -21.87
C SER A 35 3.52 32.78 -21.55
N ALA A 36 4.50 33.52 -22.09
CA ALA A 36 5.91 33.30 -21.78
C ALA A 36 6.23 33.55 -20.29
N ARG A 37 5.67 34.60 -19.69
CA ARG A 37 5.82 34.87 -18.25
C ARG A 37 5.18 33.78 -17.40
N LEU A 38 4.01 33.28 -17.78
CA LEU A 38 3.34 32.19 -17.09
C LEU A 38 4.16 30.89 -17.18
N SER A 39 4.68 30.55 -18.37
CA SER A 39 5.58 29.41 -18.55
C SER A 39 6.77 29.51 -17.62
N LYS A 40 7.47 30.66 -17.62
CA LYS A 40 8.63 30.87 -16.74
C LYS A 40 8.28 30.74 -15.25
N ALA A 41 7.11 31.23 -14.83
CA ALA A 41 6.65 31.08 -13.45
C ALA A 41 6.37 29.62 -13.09
N LYS A 42 5.74 28.87 -14.00
CA LYS A 42 5.52 27.42 -13.85
C LYS A 42 6.85 26.66 -13.79
N ASP A 43 7.76 26.94 -14.70
CA ASP A 43 9.08 26.29 -14.73
C ASP A 43 9.85 26.53 -13.43
N ALA A 44 9.80 27.77 -12.92
CA ALA A 44 10.40 28.12 -11.63
C ALA A 44 9.75 27.34 -10.48
N HIS A 45 8.42 27.27 -10.44
CA HIS A 45 7.68 26.51 -9.44
C HIS A 45 8.02 25.01 -9.48
N ASP A 46 7.98 24.41 -10.67
CA ASP A 46 8.26 22.98 -10.86
C ASP A 46 9.72 22.66 -10.49
N SER A 47 10.66 23.57 -10.76
CA SER A 47 12.06 23.43 -10.34
C SER A 47 12.24 23.45 -8.82
N LEU A 48 11.46 24.28 -8.10
CA LEU A 48 11.49 24.35 -6.64
C LEU A 48 10.90 23.10 -6.01
N ILE A 49 9.77 22.61 -6.53
CA ILE A 49 9.19 21.33 -6.09
C ILE A 49 10.17 20.19 -6.30
N ALA A 50 10.78 20.09 -7.48
CA ALA A 50 11.76 19.04 -7.76
C ALA A 50 12.98 19.13 -6.82
N ALA A 51 13.44 20.33 -6.49
CA ALA A 51 14.51 20.53 -5.52
C ALA A 51 14.11 20.09 -4.10
N ALA A 52 12.89 20.42 -3.67
CA ALA A 52 12.35 19.99 -2.38
C ALA A 52 12.24 18.46 -2.30
N HIS A 53 11.69 17.82 -3.34
CA HIS A 53 11.59 16.36 -3.39
C HIS A 53 12.97 15.69 -3.33
N ARG A 54 13.98 16.22 -4.05
CA ARG A 54 15.36 15.69 -3.95
C ARG A 54 15.91 15.81 -2.53
N ALA A 55 15.74 16.96 -1.90
CA ALA A 55 16.20 17.17 -0.52
C ALA A 55 15.50 16.23 0.47
N GLN A 56 14.19 16.00 0.30
CA GLN A 56 13.44 15.03 1.09
C GLN A 56 13.95 13.60 0.86
N ALA A 57 14.21 13.20 -0.39
CA ALA A 57 14.76 11.90 -0.71
C ALA A 57 16.13 11.69 -0.05
N ASP A 58 17.05 12.65 -0.18
CA ASP A 58 18.37 12.56 0.43
C ASP A 58 18.28 12.47 1.97
N ALA A 59 17.38 13.23 2.59
CA ALA A 59 17.13 13.15 4.02
C ALA A 59 16.60 11.76 4.45
N LEU A 60 15.70 11.16 3.67
CA LEU A 60 15.18 9.82 3.94
C LEU A 60 16.24 8.73 3.73
N ASP A 61 17.12 8.90 2.77
CA ASP A 61 18.25 7.98 2.55
C ASP A 61 19.23 8.02 3.74
N ILE A 62 19.60 9.22 4.20
CA ILE A 62 20.42 9.39 5.42
C ILE A 62 19.71 8.76 6.64
N GLU A 63 18.40 9.01 6.80
CA GLU A 63 17.61 8.43 7.89
C GLU A 63 17.62 6.90 7.85
N ALA A 64 17.48 6.30 6.66
CA ALA A 64 17.54 4.86 6.47
C ALA A 64 18.93 4.29 6.78
N GLN A 65 20.00 4.95 6.34
CA GLN A 65 21.38 4.54 6.67
C GLN A 65 21.65 4.61 8.18
N ALA A 66 21.16 5.66 8.85
CA ALA A 66 21.25 5.79 10.30
C ALA A 66 20.50 4.66 11.02
N LYS A 67 19.30 4.32 10.55
CA LYS A 67 18.51 3.20 11.07
C LYS A 67 19.22 1.86 10.91
N ARG A 68 19.88 1.60 9.78
CA ARG A 68 20.69 0.38 9.59
C ARG A 68 21.80 0.28 10.62
N ARG A 69 22.60 1.34 10.74
CA ARG A 69 23.70 1.41 11.73
C ARG A 69 23.19 1.24 13.17
N LEU A 70 22.04 1.84 13.48
CA LEU A 70 21.40 1.68 14.79
C LEU A 70 21.04 0.22 15.06
N ALA A 71 20.47 -0.50 14.08
CA ALA A 71 20.14 -1.91 14.24
C ALA A 71 21.38 -2.78 14.44
N ASP A 72 22.43 -2.54 13.65
CA ASP A 72 23.69 -3.30 13.75
C ASP A 72 24.37 -3.07 15.12
N GLU A 73 24.49 -1.82 15.57
CA GLU A 73 25.10 -1.51 16.86
C GLU A 73 24.25 -2.03 18.03
N TYR A 74 22.92 -1.90 17.93
CA TYR A 74 22.02 -2.38 18.98
C TYR A 74 22.09 -3.90 19.13
N ASP A 75 22.10 -4.65 18.02
CA ASP A 75 22.22 -6.11 18.07
C ASP A 75 23.61 -6.54 18.56
N ALA A 76 24.68 -5.84 18.17
CA ALA A 76 26.02 -6.06 18.71
C ALA A 76 26.10 -5.79 20.22
N ALA A 77 25.44 -4.74 20.72
CA ALA A 77 25.35 -4.44 22.15
C ALA A 77 24.54 -5.51 22.91
N GLN A 78 23.53 -6.12 22.27
CA GLN A 78 22.82 -7.28 22.83
C GLN A 78 23.71 -8.52 22.90
N GLU A 79 24.56 -8.76 21.89
CA GLU A 79 25.52 -9.88 21.90
C GLU A 79 26.60 -9.71 22.98
N ARG A 80 27.07 -8.47 23.20
CA ARG A 80 28.01 -8.13 24.28
C ARG A 80 27.39 -8.17 25.68
N GLY A 81 26.06 -8.28 25.79
CA GLY A 81 25.35 -8.26 27.07
C GLY A 81 25.22 -6.87 27.70
N GLU A 82 25.48 -5.80 26.94
CA GLU A 82 25.34 -4.40 27.39
C GLU A 82 23.88 -3.95 27.41
N VAL A 83 23.02 -4.59 26.61
CA VAL A 83 21.59 -4.29 26.50
C VAL A 83 20.75 -5.55 26.64
N GLY A 84 19.62 -5.45 27.35
CA GLY A 84 18.76 -6.60 27.63
C GLY A 84 18.24 -7.30 26.37
N GLN A 85 18.27 -8.64 26.38
CA GLN A 85 17.70 -9.45 25.30
C GLN A 85 16.17 -9.59 25.43
N SER A 86 15.51 -9.73 24.27
CA SER A 86 14.06 -9.96 24.23
C SER A 86 13.73 -11.37 24.76
N GLY A 87 12.84 -11.47 25.75
CA GLY A 87 12.41 -12.76 26.31
C GLY A 87 13.14 -13.18 27.58
N ALA A 88 14.14 -12.42 28.05
CA ALA A 88 14.70 -12.61 29.39
C ALA A 88 13.63 -12.27 30.43
N ARG A 89 13.11 -13.30 31.12
CA ARG A 89 12.18 -13.16 32.24
C ARG A 89 12.89 -12.51 33.43
N THR A 90 12.88 -11.18 33.47
CA THR A 90 13.44 -10.40 34.59
C THR A 90 12.66 -10.60 35.90
N ASP A 91 11.47 -11.19 35.83
CA ASP A 91 10.62 -11.53 36.97
C ASP A 91 11.07 -12.79 37.74
N LEU A 92 11.96 -13.60 37.16
CA LEU A 92 12.52 -14.81 37.79
C LEU A 92 13.89 -14.60 38.44
N VAL A 93 14.51 -13.42 38.25
CA VAL A 93 15.87 -13.16 38.74
C VAL A 93 15.79 -12.52 40.13
N PRO A 94 16.43 -13.10 41.17
CA PRO A 94 16.48 -12.50 42.50
C PRO A 94 17.04 -11.08 42.44
N LYS A 95 16.44 -10.13 43.18
CA LYS A 95 16.93 -8.74 43.31
C LYS A 95 18.38 -8.78 43.83
N GLY A 96 19.35 -8.57 42.94
CA GLY A 96 20.77 -8.62 43.28
C GLY A 96 21.70 -8.95 42.11
N ASN A 97 21.20 -9.59 41.05
CA ASN A 97 21.99 -9.77 39.82
C ASN A 97 21.82 -8.57 38.87
N GLU A 98 22.92 -8.19 38.20
CA GLU A 98 23.03 -7.08 37.26
C GLU A 98 21.88 -7.13 36.23
N VAL A 99 20.87 -6.29 36.44
CA VAL A 99 19.78 -6.12 35.48
C VAL A 99 20.37 -5.37 34.30
N VAL A 100 20.67 -6.09 33.22
CA VAL A 100 21.15 -5.50 31.97
C VAL A 100 20.19 -4.37 31.56
N PRO A 101 20.69 -3.15 31.27
CA PRO A 101 19.84 -2.01 30.99
C PRO A 101 18.86 -2.31 29.84
N PRO A 102 17.56 -2.00 29.99
CA PRO A 102 16.61 -2.13 28.90
C PRO A 102 16.88 -1.07 27.82
N ALA A 103 16.37 -1.27 26.61
CA ALA A 103 16.41 -0.30 25.51
C ALA A 103 16.06 1.15 25.93
N SER A 104 15.11 1.29 26.85
CA SER A 104 14.64 2.57 27.36
C SER A 104 15.71 3.33 28.17
N ALA A 105 16.69 2.65 28.75
CA ALA A 105 17.82 3.29 29.44
C ALA A 105 18.72 4.07 28.45
N ALA A 106 18.77 3.63 27.19
CA ALA A 106 19.42 4.35 26.09
C ALA A 106 18.48 5.36 25.38
N GLY A 107 17.28 5.61 25.92
CA GLY A 107 16.28 6.50 25.30
C GLY A 107 15.64 5.94 24.03
N LEU A 108 15.84 4.66 23.71
CA LEU A 108 15.33 4.02 22.50
C LEU A 108 14.01 3.31 22.76
N SER A 109 13.03 3.56 21.89
CA SER A 109 11.77 2.81 21.91
C SER A 109 11.93 1.46 21.19
N ARG A 110 11.21 0.43 21.66
CA ARG A 110 11.14 -0.88 20.97
C ARG A 110 10.69 -0.74 19.52
N LYS A 111 9.78 0.20 19.24
CA LYS A 111 9.28 0.49 17.90
C LYS A 111 10.40 1.02 17.01
N THR A 112 11.22 1.95 17.51
CA THR A 112 12.36 2.51 16.78
C THR A 112 13.36 1.42 16.41
N ILE A 113 13.68 0.52 17.34
CA ILE A 113 14.58 -0.62 17.09
C ILE A 113 13.98 -1.58 16.06
N HIS A 114 12.68 -1.86 16.16
CA HIS A 114 11.99 -2.72 15.20
C HIS A 114 12.00 -2.14 13.79
N GLU A 115 11.67 -0.85 13.64
CA GLU A 115 11.74 -0.15 12.35
C GLU A 115 13.18 -0.11 11.79
N ALA A 116 14.17 0.07 12.66
CA ALA A 116 15.58 0.03 12.29
C ALA A 116 15.99 -1.34 11.72
N ARG A 117 15.60 -2.42 12.40
CA ARG A 117 15.83 -3.80 11.95
C ARG A 117 15.14 -4.08 10.61
N GLN A 118 13.90 -3.63 10.42
CA GLN A 118 13.19 -3.78 9.14
C GLN A 118 13.96 -3.14 7.98
N VAL A 119 14.50 -1.92 8.16
CA VAL A 119 15.30 -1.26 7.12
C VAL A 119 16.58 -2.03 6.82
N ARG A 120 17.28 -2.51 7.86
CA ARG A 120 18.49 -3.34 7.69
C ARG A 120 18.17 -4.64 6.95
N ASP A 121 17.16 -5.37 7.38
CA ASP A 121 16.82 -6.69 6.83
C ASP A 121 16.33 -6.55 5.38
N ALA A 122 15.61 -5.46 5.06
CA ALA A 122 15.23 -5.13 3.69
C ALA A 122 16.45 -4.88 2.79
N GLU A 123 17.44 -4.12 3.26
CA GLU A 123 18.68 -3.83 2.52
C GLU A 123 19.62 -5.04 2.44
N ALA A 124 19.58 -5.95 3.41
CA ALA A 124 20.29 -7.22 3.34
C ALA A 124 19.66 -8.17 2.31
N ALA A 125 18.32 -8.20 2.25
CA ALA A 125 17.56 -9.03 1.32
C ALA A 125 17.60 -8.50 -0.12
N GLU A 126 17.53 -7.18 -0.27
CA GLU A 126 17.48 -6.50 -1.57
C GLU A 126 18.37 -5.24 -1.54
N PRO A 127 19.69 -5.37 -1.80
CA PRO A 127 20.64 -4.27 -1.67
C PRO A 127 20.25 -3.04 -2.50
N GLY A 128 20.26 -1.85 -1.90
CA GLY A 128 19.92 -0.58 -2.54
C GLY A 128 18.42 -0.33 -2.74
N ILE A 129 17.55 -1.10 -2.09
CA ILE A 129 16.10 -0.94 -2.21
C ILE A 129 15.60 0.44 -1.79
N VAL A 130 16.18 1.03 -0.74
CA VAL A 130 15.82 2.38 -0.28
C VAL A 130 16.13 3.39 -1.36
N ARG A 131 17.37 3.38 -1.88
CA ARG A 131 17.83 4.34 -2.88
C ARG A 131 17.04 4.21 -4.18
N ARG A 132 16.83 2.98 -4.68
CA ARG A 132 16.00 2.74 -5.88
C ARG A 132 14.57 3.25 -5.71
N THR A 133 13.95 2.97 -4.56
CA THR A 133 12.56 3.40 -4.29
C THR A 133 12.43 4.92 -4.30
N LEU A 134 13.41 5.62 -3.74
CA LEU A 134 13.44 7.08 -3.72
C LEU A 134 13.68 7.65 -5.13
N ASP A 135 14.64 7.10 -5.88
CA ASP A 135 14.93 7.52 -7.24
C ASP A 135 13.72 7.27 -8.19
N ASP A 136 13.00 6.17 -8.01
CA ASP A 136 11.76 5.85 -8.75
C ASP A 136 10.62 6.82 -8.44
N LYS A 137 10.58 7.40 -7.24
CA LYS A 137 9.61 8.46 -6.91
C LYS A 137 9.99 9.79 -7.52
N LEU A 138 11.28 10.14 -7.44
CA LEU A 138 11.80 11.36 -8.06
C LEU A 138 11.60 11.36 -9.58
N SER A 139 11.80 10.22 -10.25
CA SER A 139 11.61 10.11 -11.70
C SER A 139 10.14 10.30 -12.12
N ARG A 140 9.19 9.92 -11.26
CA ARG A 140 7.75 10.14 -11.44
C ARG A 140 7.29 11.55 -11.02
N GLY A 141 8.18 12.36 -10.44
CA GLY A 141 7.82 13.66 -9.86
C GLY A 141 6.93 13.53 -8.61
N GLU A 142 6.82 12.33 -8.03
CA GLU A 142 6.07 12.09 -6.81
C GLU A 142 6.87 12.52 -5.58
N GLU A 143 6.17 12.98 -4.53
CA GLU A 143 6.82 13.28 -3.26
C GLU A 143 7.35 12.00 -2.60
N PRO A 144 8.64 11.97 -2.19
CA PRO A 144 9.17 10.87 -1.41
C PRO A 144 8.71 10.98 0.05
N THR A 145 7.89 10.01 0.49
CA THR A 145 7.32 9.99 1.84
C THR A 145 7.82 8.79 2.66
N ARG A 146 7.90 8.98 3.99
CA ARG A 146 8.22 7.90 4.94
C ARG A 146 7.27 6.71 4.83
N ALA A 147 5.99 6.96 4.58
CA ALA A 147 4.97 5.92 4.49
C ALA A 147 5.22 4.99 3.31
N ALA A 148 5.45 5.57 2.12
CA ALA A 148 5.75 4.79 0.93
C ALA A 148 7.06 4.01 1.07
N LEU A 149 8.09 4.62 1.66
CA LEU A 149 9.34 3.92 1.92
C LEU A 149 9.14 2.75 2.90
N ARG A 150 8.35 2.95 3.95
CA ARG A 150 8.06 1.92 4.95
C ARG A 150 7.33 0.71 4.35
N GLU A 151 6.38 0.94 3.45
CA GLU A 151 5.67 -0.15 2.76
C GLU A 151 6.64 -1.05 1.99
N VAL A 152 7.49 -0.47 1.15
CA VAL A 152 8.48 -1.19 0.34
C VAL A 152 9.51 -1.91 1.22
N VAL A 153 10.03 -1.22 2.25
CA VAL A 153 10.95 -1.81 3.22
C VAL A 153 10.32 -2.99 3.94
N THR A 154 9.08 -2.86 4.41
CA THR A 154 8.40 -3.95 5.13
C THR A 154 8.19 -5.15 4.22
N ALA A 155 7.76 -4.93 2.97
CA ALA A 155 7.57 -5.99 1.99
C ALA A 155 8.88 -6.71 1.66
N ALA A 156 9.99 -5.98 1.51
CA ALA A 156 11.30 -6.58 1.26
C ALA A 156 11.87 -7.31 2.48
N ALA A 157 11.76 -6.74 3.67
CA ALA A 157 12.15 -7.40 4.91
C ALA A 157 11.37 -8.72 5.09
N VAL A 158 10.06 -8.73 4.82
CA VAL A 158 9.24 -9.97 4.87
C VAL A 158 9.69 -10.99 3.82
N ARG A 159 10.09 -10.55 2.62
CA ARG A 159 10.63 -11.44 1.58
C ARG A 159 11.99 -12.03 2.00
N GLY A 160 12.86 -11.25 2.64
CA GLY A 160 14.13 -11.73 3.20
C GLY A 160 13.96 -12.65 4.42
N MET A 161 12.94 -12.40 5.24
CA MET A 161 12.57 -13.24 6.39
C MET A 161 11.88 -14.55 6.01
N ARG A 162 11.39 -14.68 4.76
CA ARG A 162 11.01 -15.99 4.20
C ARG A 162 12.27 -16.77 3.89
N ALA A 163 12.87 -17.34 4.93
CA ALA A 163 13.59 -18.60 4.79
C ALA A 163 12.70 -19.61 4.05
N GLU A 164 13.30 -20.58 3.35
CA GLU A 164 12.59 -21.76 2.85
C GLU A 164 11.53 -22.19 3.88
N PRO A 165 10.29 -22.48 3.47
CA PRO A 165 9.22 -22.78 4.39
C PRO A 165 9.71 -23.86 5.36
N SER A 166 9.88 -23.49 6.63
CA SER A 166 10.25 -24.43 7.68
C SER A 166 9.29 -25.61 7.60
N THR A 167 9.83 -26.78 7.25
CA THR A 167 9.07 -28.03 7.14
C THR A 167 8.59 -28.53 8.51
N GLY A 168 8.95 -27.86 9.60
CA GLY A 168 8.82 -28.39 10.96
C GLY A 168 7.71 -27.75 11.79
N ARG A 169 6.44 -27.79 11.34
CA ARG A 169 5.25 -27.70 12.23
C ARG A 169 3.99 -28.40 11.69
N LYS A 170 4.07 -29.17 10.60
CA LYS A 170 2.91 -29.94 10.13
C LYS A 170 2.95 -31.33 10.77
N ASN A 171 1.82 -31.77 11.31
CA ASN A 171 1.65 -33.09 11.89
C ASN A 171 2.21 -34.15 10.91
N PRO A 172 3.16 -35.01 11.32
CA PRO A 172 3.75 -36.04 10.45
C PRO A 172 2.73 -37.04 9.89
N LEU A 173 1.56 -37.13 10.52
CA LEU A 173 0.42 -37.95 10.09
C LEU A 173 -0.60 -37.15 9.26
N TYR A 174 -0.30 -35.91 8.88
CA TYR A 174 -1.20 -35.12 8.04
C TYR A 174 -1.14 -35.59 6.60
N GLU A 175 -2.13 -36.36 6.20
CA GLU A 175 -2.43 -36.59 4.79
C GLU A 175 -3.31 -35.42 4.30
N PRO A 176 -2.86 -34.64 3.30
CA PRO A 176 -3.70 -33.62 2.72
C PRO A 176 -4.96 -34.27 2.13
N PRO A 177 -6.16 -33.73 2.39
CA PRO A 177 -7.36 -34.28 1.80
C PRO A 177 -7.22 -34.25 0.27
N THR A 178 -7.68 -35.32 -0.39
CA THR A 178 -7.75 -35.36 -1.85
C THR A 178 -8.57 -34.16 -2.35
N PRO A 179 -8.40 -33.72 -3.61
CA PRO A 179 -9.24 -32.65 -4.16
C PRO A 179 -10.74 -32.92 -3.99
N ALA A 180 -11.16 -34.19 -4.12
CA ALA A 180 -12.53 -34.63 -3.83
C ALA A 180 -12.90 -34.49 -2.35
N GLY A 181 -12.03 -34.93 -1.44
CA GLY A 181 -12.25 -34.80 0.01
C GLY A 181 -12.29 -33.34 0.48
N SER A 182 -11.48 -32.48 -0.11
CA SER A 182 -11.51 -31.03 0.17
C SER A 182 -12.80 -30.38 -0.36
N ALA A 183 -13.27 -30.79 -1.53
CA ALA A 183 -14.54 -30.31 -2.07
C ALA A 183 -15.73 -30.76 -1.20
N TRP A 184 -15.74 -32.02 -0.75
CA TRP A 184 -16.73 -32.53 0.19
C TRP A 184 -16.69 -31.79 1.53
N ALA A 185 -15.49 -31.57 2.09
CA ALA A 185 -15.30 -30.82 3.34
C ALA A 185 -15.84 -29.39 3.27
N HIS A 186 -15.60 -28.73 2.15
CA HIS A 186 -16.12 -27.39 1.92
C HIS A 186 -17.65 -27.37 1.82
N LEU A 187 -18.24 -28.36 1.14
CA LEU A 187 -19.68 -28.49 0.96
C LEU A 187 -20.39 -28.73 2.29
N TYR A 188 -20.07 -29.83 3.00
CA TYR A 188 -20.76 -30.15 4.25
C TYR A 188 -20.48 -29.09 5.34
N GLY A 189 -19.28 -28.51 5.38
CA GLY A 189 -18.93 -27.44 6.33
C GLY A 189 -19.71 -26.16 6.08
N SER A 190 -19.97 -25.82 4.82
CA SER A 190 -20.80 -24.65 4.46
C SER A 190 -22.27 -24.89 4.80
N CYS A 191 -22.80 -26.09 4.52
CA CYS A 191 -24.15 -26.48 4.94
C CYS A 191 -24.29 -26.46 6.47
N GLY A 192 -23.30 -26.95 7.21
CA GLY A 192 -23.28 -26.92 8.67
C GLY A 192 -23.38 -25.51 9.25
N ARG A 193 -22.57 -24.57 8.73
CA ARG A 193 -22.67 -23.15 9.13
C ARG A 193 -24.03 -22.53 8.79
N MET A 194 -24.59 -22.90 7.63
CA MET A 194 -25.90 -22.42 7.22
C MET A 194 -27.00 -22.94 8.13
N LEU A 195 -26.94 -24.22 8.53
CA LEU A 195 -27.87 -24.83 9.48
C LEU A 195 -27.76 -24.20 10.88
N GLU A 196 -26.54 -23.91 11.35
CA GLU A 196 -26.32 -23.20 12.62
C GLU A 196 -26.94 -21.80 12.61
N TRP A 197 -26.89 -21.12 11.45
CA TRP A 197 -27.52 -19.82 11.29
C TRP A 197 -29.05 -19.91 11.08
N ALA A 198 -29.55 -20.90 10.34
CA ALA A 198 -30.93 -21.00 9.88
C ALA A 198 -31.89 -21.54 10.94
N THR A 199 -31.94 -20.91 12.12
CA THR A 199 -32.96 -21.21 13.13
C THR A 199 -34.33 -20.68 12.68
N ASP A 200 -35.43 -21.29 13.16
CA ASP A 200 -36.80 -20.88 12.82
C ASP A 200 -37.06 -19.39 13.07
N GLU A 201 -36.50 -18.84 14.14
CA GLU A 201 -36.56 -17.42 14.47
C GLU A 201 -35.84 -16.56 13.42
N LYS A 202 -34.60 -16.90 13.08
CA LYS A 202 -33.80 -16.14 12.11
C LYS A 202 -34.37 -16.23 10.70
N ILE A 203 -34.93 -17.38 10.33
CA ILE A 203 -35.66 -17.55 9.07
C ILE A 203 -36.88 -16.62 9.04
N ARG A 204 -37.69 -16.60 10.12
CA ARG A 204 -38.85 -15.71 10.20
C ARG A 204 -38.44 -14.23 10.06
N LEU A 205 -37.43 -13.80 10.81
CA LEU A 205 -36.89 -12.44 10.72
C LEU A 205 -36.36 -12.11 9.31
N ALA A 206 -35.74 -13.07 8.61
CA ALA A 206 -35.27 -12.87 7.25
C ALA A 206 -36.44 -12.66 6.26
N ILE A 207 -37.57 -13.35 6.45
CA ILE A 207 -38.78 -13.18 5.64
C ILE A 207 -39.49 -11.85 5.96
N GLU A 208 -39.56 -11.47 7.23
CA GLU A 208 -40.07 -10.16 7.64
C GLU A 208 -39.22 -9.03 7.05
N GLY A 209 -37.90 -9.14 7.16
CA GLY A 209 -36.95 -8.18 6.58
C GLY A 209 -37.08 -8.07 5.05
N LEU A 210 -37.40 -9.15 4.35
CA LEU A 210 -37.70 -9.11 2.92
C LEU A 210 -38.96 -8.28 2.62
N ALA A 211 -39.99 -8.36 3.46
CA ALA A 211 -41.22 -7.59 3.30
C ALA A 211 -41.05 -6.08 3.59
N GLU A 212 -40.06 -5.72 4.42
CA GLU A 212 -39.73 -4.34 4.75
C GLU A 212 -38.90 -3.62 3.67
N ARG A 213 -38.33 -4.36 2.72
CA ARG A 213 -37.49 -3.77 1.67
C ARG A 213 -38.31 -2.98 0.65
N THR A 214 -37.81 -1.80 0.30
CA THR A 214 -38.42 -0.91 -0.70
C THR A 214 -37.68 -0.94 -2.04
N ASP A 215 -36.55 -1.64 -2.12
CA ASP A 215 -35.70 -1.77 -3.31
C ASP A 215 -35.90 -3.12 -4.03
N ASP A 216 -35.59 -3.18 -5.32
CA ASP A 216 -35.77 -4.38 -6.16
C ASP A 216 -34.91 -5.56 -5.67
N GLN A 217 -35.58 -6.63 -5.23
CA GLN A 217 -34.95 -7.86 -4.74
C GLN A 217 -34.93 -9.01 -5.76
N ALA A 218 -35.32 -8.79 -7.02
CA ALA A 218 -35.48 -9.86 -8.00
C ALA A 218 -34.19 -10.69 -8.21
N ALA A 219 -33.02 -10.03 -8.19
CA ALA A 219 -31.72 -10.71 -8.31
C ALA A 219 -31.42 -11.57 -7.07
N ASN A 220 -31.59 -11.03 -5.87
CA ASN A 220 -31.33 -11.74 -4.62
C ASN A 220 -32.26 -12.95 -4.45
N LEU A 221 -33.54 -12.81 -4.81
CA LEU A 221 -34.51 -13.91 -4.79
C LEU A 221 -34.18 -15.00 -5.80
N ARG A 222 -33.67 -14.64 -6.98
CA ARG A 222 -33.18 -15.61 -7.97
C ARG A 222 -31.99 -16.39 -7.44
N GLU A 223 -31.01 -15.72 -6.83
CA GLU A 223 -29.83 -16.38 -6.25
C GLU A 223 -30.21 -17.39 -5.16
N VAL A 224 -31.14 -17.02 -4.26
CA VAL A 224 -31.65 -17.94 -3.22
C VAL A 224 -32.32 -19.18 -3.84
N ARG A 225 -33.12 -18.98 -4.89
CA ARG A 225 -33.82 -20.08 -5.58
C ARG A 225 -32.84 -20.99 -6.35
N GLU A 226 -31.87 -20.41 -7.04
CA GLU A 226 -30.83 -21.16 -7.75
C GLU A 226 -29.97 -21.98 -6.78
N TRP A 227 -29.63 -21.40 -5.63
CA TRP A 227 -28.93 -22.10 -4.56
C TRP A 227 -29.74 -23.29 -4.03
N ALA A 228 -31.04 -23.10 -3.75
CA ALA A 228 -31.92 -24.17 -3.30
C ALA A 228 -32.02 -25.32 -4.34
N ALA A 229 -32.17 -24.98 -5.62
CA ALA A 229 -32.17 -25.97 -6.69
C ALA A 229 -30.85 -26.75 -6.78
N ARG A 230 -29.71 -26.08 -6.60
CA ARG A 230 -28.39 -26.72 -6.60
C ARG A 230 -28.22 -27.67 -5.42
N LEU A 231 -28.70 -27.30 -4.23
CA LEU A 231 -28.68 -28.18 -3.07
C LEU A 231 -29.53 -29.42 -3.29
N ASN A 232 -30.73 -29.29 -3.87
CA ASN A 232 -31.58 -30.44 -4.19
C ASN A 232 -30.89 -31.37 -5.19
N GLN A 233 -30.24 -30.83 -6.24
CA GLN A 233 -29.45 -31.64 -7.18
C GLN A 233 -28.32 -32.41 -6.48
N ILE A 234 -27.64 -31.79 -5.51
CA ILE A 234 -26.58 -32.44 -4.73
C ILE A 234 -27.16 -33.59 -3.89
N VAL A 235 -28.31 -33.38 -3.24
CA VAL A 235 -29.00 -34.42 -2.46
C VAL A 235 -29.39 -35.60 -3.37
N GLU A 236 -29.96 -35.33 -4.54
CA GLU A 236 -30.29 -36.37 -5.52
C GLU A 236 -29.05 -37.17 -5.95
N MET A 237 -27.90 -36.52 -6.10
CA MET A 237 -26.63 -37.20 -6.42
C MET A 237 -26.12 -38.05 -5.26
N ILE A 238 -26.25 -37.59 -4.01
CA ILE A 238 -25.86 -38.35 -2.81
C ILE A 238 -26.76 -39.57 -2.65
N ASP A 239 -28.07 -39.43 -2.84
CA ASP A 239 -29.05 -40.51 -2.69
C ASP A 239 -28.95 -41.55 -3.83
N ALA A 240 -28.27 -41.22 -4.92
CA ALA A 240 -28.02 -42.10 -6.05
C ALA A 240 -26.71 -42.93 -5.96
N GLU A 241 -25.84 -42.64 -4.98
CA GLU A 241 -24.62 -43.40 -4.67
C GLU A 241 -24.88 -44.51 -3.64
#